data_AF-A0A1Y5SKD1-F1
#
_entry.id   AF-A0A1Y5SKD1-F1
#
_cell.length_a   1.000
_cell.length_b   1.000
_cell.length_c   1.000
_cell.angle_alpha   90.00
_cell.angle_beta   90.00
_cell.angle_gamma   90.00
#
_symmetry.space_group_name_H-M   'P 1'
#
loop_
_entity.id
_entity.type
_entity.pdbx_description
1 polymer ?
#
loop_
_entity_poly.entity_id
_entity_poly.type
_entity_poly.pdbx_seq_one_letter_code
_entity_poly.pdbx_strand_id
1 'polypeptide(L)'
;MVNTPEAFATVSIAARGFYALEYLLFDPQFSGAANPAYHCTLVRAVTVDIAANAAAILDDWQEGYAALMIAPGNDVYRSETEAAQQLFTAVTTGLEFTANARLGRPLGSFDAPRPNRAEARRSGRSLRHVQLSLAATRELAALVSGGNAEVDAAFAQAEERAEALADPVFAGVTDPLARFRIEALQQDIEALRRLLTERIGPSLGIAAGFNALDGD
;
A
#
# COMPACT_ATOMS: atom_id res chain seq x y z
N MET A 1 20.18 20.94 -14.45
CA MET A 1 18.99 20.58 -15.25
C MET A 1 19.05 19.10 -15.50
N VAL A 2 18.07 18.34 -15.05
CA VAL A 2 18.04 16.87 -15.23
C VAL A 2 17.33 16.60 -16.55
N ASN A 3 18.09 16.26 -17.58
CA ASN A 3 17.60 16.14 -18.95
C ASN A 3 17.80 14.73 -19.54
N THR A 4 18.30 13.76 -18.76
CA THR A 4 18.45 12.36 -19.17
C THR A 4 17.96 11.40 -18.07
N PRO A 5 17.49 10.19 -18.43
CA PRO A 5 17.07 9.17 -17.46
C PRO A 5 18.17 8.81 -16.45
N GLU A 6 19.42 8.73 -16.88
CA GLU A 6 20.57 8.36 -16.04
C GLU A 6 20.86 9.44 -15.00
N ALA A 7 20.70 10.71 -15.38
CA ALA A 7 20.80 11.84 -14.45
C ALA A 7 19.59 11.90 -13.49
N PHE A 8 18.45 11.32 -13.86
CA PHE A 8 17.25 11.26 -13.01
C PHE A 8 17.36 10.16 -11.94
N ALA A 9 18.06 9.06 -12.24
CA ALA A 9 18.34 7.99 -11.27
C ALA A 9 19.13 8.46 -10.03
N THR A 10 19.88 9.57 -10.13
CA THR A 10 20.65 10.16 -9.02
C THR A 10 19.91 11.27 -8.27
N VAL A 11 18.69 11.62 -8.69
CA VAL A 11 17.82 12.58 -8.00
C VAL A 11 17.31 11.96 -6.70
N SER A 12 17.13 12.80 -5.67
CA SER A 12 16.54 12.40 -4.39
C SER A 12 15.27 11.57 -4.58
N ILE A 13 15.15 10.47 -3.84
CA ILE A 13 13.97 9.58 -3.86
C ILE A 13 12.66 10.35 -3.63
N ALA A 14 12.70 11.45 -2.86
CA ALA A 14 11.56 12.31 -2.57
C ALA A 14 11.02 13.05 -3.81
N ALA A 15 11.81 13.15 -4.88
CA ALA A 15 11.45 13.77 -6.15
C ALA A 15 11.27 12.75 -7.29
N ARG A 16 11.15 11.45 -6.96
CA ARG A 16 10.90 10.36 -7.91
C ARG A 16 9.55 9.67 -7.63
N GLY A 17 9.14 8.80 -8.56
CA GLY A 17 7.97 7.95 -8.37
C GLY A 17 6.62 8.66 -8.44
N PHE A 18 5.55 7.93 -8.08
CA PHE A 18 4.18 8.38 -8.24
C PHE A 18 3.83 9.64 -7.44
N TYR A 19 4.44 9.85 -6.27
CA TYR A 19 4.21 11.07 -5.49
C TYR A 19 4.73 12.30 -6.21
N ALA A 20 5.97 12.26 -6.72
CA ALA A 20 6.51 13.37 -7.49
C ALA A 20 5.68 13.62 -8.76
N LEU A 21 5.27 12.55 -9.45
CA LEU A 21 4.38 12.66 -10.61
C LEU A 21 3.03 13.32 -10.25
N GLU A 22 2.46 12.96 -9.10
CA GLU A 22 1.22 13.55 -8.63
C GLU A 22 1.34 15.07 -8.42
N TYR A 23 2.44 15.54 -7.83
CA TYR A 23 2.69 16.98 -7.69
C TYR A 23 2.75 17.67 -9.05
N LEU A 24 3.49 17.11 -10.01
CA LEU A 24 3.60 17.70 -11.34
C LEU A 24 2.24 17.79 -12.03
N LEU A 25 1.42 16.74 -11.94
CA LEU A 25 0.16 16.68 -12.67
C LEU A 25 -0.98 17.45 -11.99
N PHE A 26 -1.04 17.46 -10.66
CA PHE A 26 -2.24 17.89 -9.93
C PHE A 26 -2.03 19.06 -8.97
N ASP A 27 -0.79 19.40 -8.60
CA ASP A 27 -0.56 20.55 -7.73
C ASP A 27 -0.52 21.84 -8.56
N PRO A 28 -1.39 22.83 -8.30
CA PRO A 28 -1.46 24.08 -9.08
C PRO A 28 -0.13 24.85 -9.16
N GLN A 29 0.74 24.69 -8.15
CA GLN A 29 2.07 25.31 -8.16
C GLN A 29 2.95 24.76 -9.30
N PHE A 30 2.74 23.52 -9.72
CA PHE A 30 3.59 22.81 -10.68
C PHE A 30 2.90 22.53 -12.02
N SER A 31 1.59 22.29 -12.03
CA SER A 31 0.82 21.97 -13.24
C SER A 31 0.60 23.18 -14.16
N GLY A 32 0.69 24.40 -13.63
CA GLY A 32 0.65 25.67 -14.39
C GLY A 32 2.03 26.26 -14.67
N ALA A 33 3.09 25.45 -14.75
CA ALA A 33 4.48 25.92 -14.76
C ALA A 33 4.76 26.99 -15.83
N ALA A 34 5.48 28.04 -15.44
CA ALA A 34 5.92 29.14 -16.32
C ALA A 34 6.76 28.69 -17.53
N ASN A 35 7.30 27.46 -17.50
CA ASN A 35 7.99 26.82 -18.61
C ASN A 35 7.34 25.46 -18.96
N PRO A 36 6.38 25.43 -19.89
CA PRO A 36 5.70 24.20 -20.30
C PRO A 36 6.63 23.14 -20.88
N ALA A 37 7.67 23.54 -21.62
CA ALA A 37 8.61 22.60 -22.23
C ALA A 37 9.42 21.84 -21.16
N TYR A 38 9.93 22.57 -20.15
CA TYR A 38 10.64 21.94 -19.03
C TYR A 38 9.73 21.05 -18.19
N HIS A 39 8.48 21.47 -17.96
CA HIS A 39 7.48 20.66 -17.27
C HIS A 39 7.23 19.32 -18.00
N CYS A 40 7.02 19.36 -19.31
CA CYS A 40 6.87 18.15 -20.12
C CYS A 40 8.10 17.24 -20.05
N THR A 41 9.31 17.81 -20.11
CA THR A 41 10.56 17.05 -19.95
C THR A 41 10.62 16.34 -18.59
N LEU A 42 10.25 17.03 -17.51
CA LEU A 42 10.29 16.48 -16.16
C LEU A 42 9.25 15.36 -15.98
N VAL A 43 8.02 15.53 -16.45
CA VAL A 43 6.99 14.48 -16.43
C VAL A 43 7.45 13.24 -17.20
N ARG A 44 8.07 13.43 -18.38
CA ARG A 44 8.64 12.31 -19.16
C ARG A 44 9.76 11.61 -18.40
N ALA A 45 10.68 12.35 -17.77
CA ALA A 45 11.76 11.77 -17.00
C ALA A 45 11.23 10.91 -15.84
N VAL A 46 10.27 11.42 -15.06
CA VAL A 46 9.64 10.69 -13.95
C VAL A 46 8.92 9.44 -14.43
N THR A 47 8.17 9.52 -15.53
CA THR A 47 7.39 8.38 -16.04
C THR A 47 8.27 7.29 -16.66
N VAL A 48 9.36 7.66 -17.33
CA VAL A 48 10.39 6.70 -17.80
C VAL A 48 11.04 5.99 -16.62
N ASP A 49 11.38 6.73 -15.56
CA ASP A 49 11.96 6.15 -14.34
C ASP A 49 10.99 5.17 -13.64
N ILE A 50 9.71 5.52 -13.53
CA ILE A 50 8.67 4.63 -12.99
C ILE A 50 8.57 3.35 -13.84
N ALA A 51 8.54 3.48 -15.17
CA ALA A 51 8.43 2.34 -16.07
C ALA A 51 9.66 1.42 -15.98
N ALA A 52 10.86 1.99 -15.91
CA ALA A 52 12.09 1.23 -15.74
C ALA A 52 12.12 0.47 -14.40
N ASN A 53 11.73 1.12 -13.29
CA ASN A 53 11.67 0.45 -11.99
C ASN A 53 10.62 -0.68 -11.96
N ALA A 54 9.44 -0.46 -12.57
CA ALA A 54 8.40 -1.49 -12.65
C ALA A 54 8.84 -2.70 -13.49
N ALA A 55 9.53 -2.45 -14.61
CA ALA A 55 10.11 -3.51 -15.44
C ALA A 55 11.18 -4.30 -14.66
N ALA A 56 12.11 -3.61 -13.99
CA ALA A 56 13.14 -4.27 -13.18
C ALA A 56 12.54 -5.15 -12.07
N ILE A 57 11.50 -4.68 -11.37
CA ILE A 57 10.78 -5.49 -10.38
C ILE A 57 10.16 -6.73 -11.04
N LEU A 58 9.53 -6.59 -12.20
CA LEU A 58 8.93 -7.72 -12.91
C LEU A 58 9.99 -8.75 -13.32
N ASP A 59 11.10 -8.28 -13.89
CA ASP A 59 12.21 -9.11 -14.32
C ASP A 59 12.82 -9.86 -13.13
N ASP A 60 13.12 -9.17 -12.01
CA ASP A 60 13.65 -9.78 -10.79
C ASP A 60 12.72 -10.87 -10.22
N TRP A 61 11.40 -10.65 -10.31
CA TRP A 61 10.41 -11.64 -9.91
C TRP A 61 10.39 -12.86 -10.83
N GLN A 62 10.34 -12.65 -12.14
CA GLN A 62 10.21 -13.70 -13.15
C GLN A 62 11.49 -14.52 -13.33
N GLU A 63 12.64 -13.87 -13.27
CA GLU A 63 13.94 -14.49 -13.56
C GLU A 63 14.62 -15.06 -12.31
N GLY A 64 14.16 -14.74 -11.10
CA GLY A 64 14.83 -15.18 -9.87
C GLY A 64 13.91 -15.43 -8.69
N TYR A 65 13.29 -14.37 -8.16
CA TYR A 65 12.69 -14.41 -6.82
C TYR A 65 11.54 -15.42 -6.70
N ALA A 66 10.69 -15.53 -7.73
CA ALA A 66 9.60 -16.51 -7.73
C ALA A 66 10.12 -17.95 -7.67
N ALA A 67 11.22 -18.26 -8.37
CA ALA A 67 11.83 -19.59 -8.38
C ALA A 67 12.30 -20.02 -6.98
N LEU A 68 12.82 -19.07 -6.19
CA LEU A 68 13.24 -19.32 -4.81
C LEU A 68 12.05 -19.73 -3.92
N MET A 69 10.88 -19.12 -4.10
CA MET A 69 9.69 -19.43 -3.30
C MET A 69 9.02 -20.74 -3.70
N ILE A 70 8.93 -21.04 -5.01
CA ILE A 70 8.24 -22.25 -5.50
C ILE A 70 9.08 -23.52 -5.38
N ALA A 71 10.41 -23.38 -5.24
CA ALA A 71 11.35 -24.48 -5.02
C ALA A 71 12.14 -24.29 -3.71
N PRO A 72 11.47 -24.36 -2.54
CA PRO A 72 12.12 -24.24 -1.24
C PRO A 72 13.10 -25.40 -0.98
N GLY A 73 14.01 -25.19 -0.03
CA GLY A 73 15.24 -25.99 0.14
C GLY A 73 16.48 -25.29 -0.42
N ASN A 74 16.42 -23.97 -0.58
CA ASN A 74 17.50 -23.11 -1.07
C ASN A 74 18.01 -22.19 0.06
N ASP A 75 18.92 -21.25 -0.28
CA ASP A 75 19.53 -20.39 0.74
C ASP A 75 18.60 -19.34 1.34
N VAL A 76 17.52 -18.98 0.63
CA VAL A 76 16.53 -17.97 1.04
C VAL A 76 15.34 -18.61 1.76
N TYR A 77 14.76 -19.65 1.17
CA TYR A 77 13.66 -20.41 1.78
C TYR A 77 14.12 -21.86 2.01
N ARG A 78 14.35 -22.20 3.28
CA ARG A 78 14.78 -23.54 3.71
C ARG A 78 13.64 -24.54 3.72
N SER A 79 12.38 -24.07 3.78
CA SER A 79 11.18 -24.90 3.78
C SER A 79 9.99 -24.23 3.09
N GLU A 80 8.99 -25.02 2.70
CA GLU A 80 7.70 -24.51 2.19
C GLU A 80 7.02 -23.57 3.19
N THR A 81 7.14 -23.87 4.49
CA THR A 81 6.59 -23.03 5.55
C THR A 81 7.20 -21.63 5.54
N GLU A 82 8.51 -21.48 5.35
CA GLU A 82 9.14 -20.15 5.29
C GLU A 82 8.67 -19.33 4.08
N ALA A 83 8.47 -19.98 2.92
CA ALA A 83 7.90 -19.30 1.76
C ALA A 83 6.45 -18.86 2.02
N ALA A 84 5.63 -19.71 2.65
CA ALA A 84 4.26 -19.37 3.04
C ALA A 84 4.21 -18.25 4.10
N GLN A 85 5.14 -18.25 5.06
CA GLN A 85 5.30 -17.19 6.06
C GLN A 85 5.61 -15.84 5.41
N GLN A 86 6.40 -15.82 4.33
CA GLN A 86 6.67 -14.57 3.61
C GLN A 86 5.40 -14.00 2.96
N LEU A 87 4.57 -14.85 2.34
CA LEU A 87 3.29 -14.42 1.77
C LEU A 87 2.32 -13.93 2.85
N PHE A 88 2.26 -14.64 3.98
CA PHE A 88 1.46 -14.22 5.13
C PHE A 88 1.92 -12.87 5.70
N THR A 89 3.24 -12.67 5.79
CA THR A 89 3.84 -11.39 6.17
C THR A 89 3.42 -10.28 5.20
N ALA A 90 3.48 -10.52 3.88
CA ALA A 90 3.05 -9.54 2.89
C ALA A 90 1.57 -9.11 3.06
N VAL A 91 0.66 -10.05 3.34
CA VAL A 91 -0.76 -9.74 3.62
C VAL A 91 -0.88 -8.87 4.87
N THR A 92 -0.30 -9.30 5.99
CA THR A 92 -0.45 -8.62 7.27
C THR A 92 0.19 -7.24 7.28
N THR A 93 1.37 -7.08 6.66
CA THR A 93 2.03 -5.78 6.45
C THR A 93 1.22 -4.88 5.52
N GLY A 94 0.62 -5.41 4.45
CA GLY A 94 -0.24 -4.64 3.55
C GLY A 94 -1.49 -4.08 4.23
N LEU A 95 -2.12 -4.88 5.08
CA LEU A 95 -3.26 -4.47 5.91
C LEU A 95 -2.82 -3.44 6.97
N GLU A 96 -1.69 -3.66 7.63
CA GLU A 96 -1.12 -2.72 8.60
C GLU A 96 -0.80 -1.37 7.96
N PHE A 97 -0.16 -1.34 6.80
CA PHE A 97 0.13 -0.11 6.08
C PHE A 97 -1.17 0.62 5.70
N THR A 98 -2.20 -0.13 5.29
CA THR A 98 -3.50 0.45 4.96
C THR A 98 -4.17 1.09 6.17
N ALA A 99 -4.19 0.40 7.32
CA ALA A 99 -4.75 0.93 8.56
C ALA A 99 -3.93 2.11 9.10
N ASN A 100 -2.61 1.98 9.23
CA ASN A 100 -1.79 2.95 9.93
C ASN A 100 -1.37 4.13 9.05
N ALA A 101 -0.96 3.85 7.81
CA ALA A 101 -0.47 4.88 6.91
C ALA A 101 -1.61 5.52 6.11
N ARG A 102 -2.42 4.74 5.39
CA ARG A 102 -3.44 5.30 4.47
C ARG A 102 -4.63 5.92 5.19
N LEU A 103 -5.09 5.29 6.27
CA LEU A 103 -6.20 5.79 7.10
C LEU A 103 -5.70 6.56 8.32
N GLY A 104 -4.72 6.02 9.06
CA GLY A 104 -4.25 6.61 10.32
C GLY A 104 -3.58 7.98 10.17
N ARG A 105 -2.78 8.19 9.11
CA ARG A 105 -2.13 9.50 8.90
C ARG A 105 -3.11 10.64 8.66
N PRO A 106 -4.15 10.53 7.79
CA PRO A 106 -5.14 11.59 7.68
C PRO A 106 -6.03 11.73 8.91
N LEU A 107 -6.36 10.62 9.59
CA LEU A 107 -7.09 10.66 10.85
C LEU A 107 -6.37 11.50 11.91
N GLY A 108 -5.08 11.25 12.17
CA GLY A 108 -4.39 11.89 13.29
C GLY A 108 -5.11 11.66 14.63
N SER A 109 -4.84 12.50 15.63
CA SER A 109 -5.65 12.50 16.85
C SER A 109 -6.99 13.20 16.61
N PHE A 110 -7.96 12.95 17.50
CA PHE A 110 -9.27 13.60 17.45
C PHE A 110 -9.16 15.14 17.42
N ASP A 111 -8.32 15.71 18.28
CA ASP A 111 -8.12 17.16 18.35
C ASP A 111 -7.20 17.75 17.27
N ALA A 112 -6.49 16.90 16.52
CA ALA A 112 -5.55 17.34 15.49
C ALA A 112 -5.63 16.49 14.21
N PRO A 113 -6.79 16.48 13.52
CA PRO A 113 -6.96 15.77 12.26
C PRO A 113 -6.02 16.33 11.18
N ARG A 114 -5.58 15.46 10.26
CA ARG A 114 -4.55 15.79 9.26
C ARG A 114 -4.99 15.42 7.83
N PRO A 115 -6.12 15.92 7.31
CA PRO A 115 -6.61 15.53 5.97
C PRO A 115 -5.56 15.70 4.86
N ASN A 116 -4.67 16.68 4.99
CA ASN A 116 -3.58 16.91 4.04
C ASN A 116 -2.50 15.81 3.99
N ARG A 117 -2.54 14.83 4.89
CA ARG A 117 -1.63 13.67 4.92
C ARG A 117 -2.19 12.42 4.23
N ALA A 118 -3.40 12.48 3.66
CA ALA A 118 -3.93 11.40 2.86
C ALA A 118 -3.02 11.10 1.65
N GLU A 119 -2.74 9.83 1.41
CA GLU A 119 -1.97 9.36 0.24
C GLU A 119 -2.71 9.74 -1.04
N ALA A 120 -1.99 10.20 -2.06
CA ALA A 120 -2.57 10.51 -3.37
C ALA A 120 -3.79 11.45 -3.34
N ARG A 121 -3.79 12.40 -2.39
CA ARG A 121 -4.90 13.34 -2.16
C ARG A 121 -5.15 14.25 -3.36
N ARG A 122 -4.09 14.70 -4.03
CA ARG A 122 -4.19 15.72 -5.10
C ARG A 122 -4.87 15.16 -6.34
N SER A 123 -4.66 13.87 -6.59
CA SER A 123 -5.32 13.12 -7.67
C SER A 123 -6.70 12.57 -7.26
N GLY A 124 -7.14 12.78 -6.01
CA GLY A 124 -8.44 12.29 -5.53
C GLY A 124 -8.50 10.78 -5.33
N ARG A 125 -7.36 10.12 -5.04
CA ARG A 125 -7.24 8.66 -5.09
C ARG A 125 -7.07 7.97 -3.72
N SER A 126 -7.12 8.71 -2.62
CA SER A 126 -6.83 8.17 -1.28
C SER A 126 -7.71 6.97 -0.92
N LEU A 127 -9.03 7.10 -1.05
CA LEU A 127 -9.95 5.98 -0.82
C LEU A 127 -9.78 4.86 -1.85
N ARG A 128 -9.54 5.23 -3.12
CA ARG A 128 -9.31 4.24 -4.18
C ARG A 128 -8.10 3.35 -3.89
N HIS A 129 -7.05 3.90 -3.30
CA HIS A 129 -5.87 3.15 -2.89
C HIS A 129 -6.15 2.19 -1.74
N VAL A 130 -6.99 2.58 -0.77
CA VAL A 130 -7.46 1.67 0.29
C VAL A 130 -8.24 0.49 -0.31
N GLN A 131 -9.18 0.77 -1.21
CA GLN A 131 -9.98 -0.27 -1.89
C GLN A 131 -9.10 -1.24 -2.69
N LEU A 132 -8.13 -0.72 -3.46
CA LEU A 132 -7.20 -1.55 -4.22
C LEU A 132 -6.31 -2.41 -3.31
N SER A 133 -5.90 -1.87 -2.16
CA SER A 133 -5.09 -2.63 -1.20
C SER A 133 -5.89 -3.75 -0.54
N LEU A 134 -7.16 -3.51 -0.21
CA LEU A 134 -8.06 -4.55 0.31
C LEU A 134 -8.24 -5.68 -0.70
N ALA A 135 -8.57 -5.34 -1.96
CA ALA A 135 -8.76 -6.34 -3.01
C ALA A 135 -7.49 -7.19 -3.25
N ALA A 136 -6.33 -6.55 -3.36
CA ALA A 136 -5.05 -7.25 -3.58
C ALA A 136 -4.67 -8.15 -2.39
N THR A 137 -4.89 -7.68 -1.17
CA THR A 137 -4.58 -8.47 0.03
C THR A 137 -5.61 -9.57 0.29
N ARG A 138 -6.87 -9.42 -0.14
CA ARG A 138 -7.91 -10.46 -0.08
C ARG A 138 -7.55 -11.67 -0.92
N GLU A 139 -7.10 -11.46 -2.14
CA GLU A 139 -6.69 -12.54 -3.05
C GLU A 139 -5.56 -13.38 -2.44
N LEU A 140 -4.53 -12.71 -1.91
CA LEU A 140 -3.42 -13.40 -1.27
C LEU A 140 -3.83 -14.04 0.06
N ALA A 141 -4.69 -13.38 0.84
CA ALA A 141 -5.23 -13.92 2.09
C ALA A 141 -6.03 -15.21 1.87
N ALA A 142 -6.81 -15.29 0.79
CA ALA A 142 -7.55 -16.50 0.43
C ALA A 142 -6.61 -17.68 0.18
N LEU A 143 -5.48 -17.45 -0.50
CA LEU A 143 -4.47 -18.47 -0.75
C LEU A 143 -3.80 -18.95 0.54
N VAL A 144 -3.31 -18.03 1.38
CA VAL A 144 -2.58 -18.40 2.61
C VAL A 144 -3.47 -18.97 3.71
N SER A 145 -4.76 -18.63 3.72
CA SER A 145 -5.73 -19.13 4.69
C SER A 145 -6.45 -20.41 4.26
N GLY A 146 -6.20 -20.89 3.03
CA GLY A 146 -6.94 -22.02 2.45
C GLY A 146 -8.43 -21.73 2.25
N GLY A 147 -8.80 -20.49 1.96
CA GLY A 147 -10.19 -20.08 1.75
C GLY A 147 -11.02 -20.01 3.04
N ASN A 148 -10.42 -19.56 4.14
CA ASN A 148 -11.12 -19.44 5.43
C ASN A 148 -12.32 -18.47 5.32
N ALA A 149 -13.53 -18.97 5.58
CA ALA A 149 -14.77 -18.19 5.43
C ALA A 149 -14.89 -17.00 6.41
N GLU A 150 -14.31 -17.09 7.60
CA GLU A 150 -14.30 -16.00 8.58
C GLU A 150 -13.41 -14.84 8.09
N VAL A 151 -12.24 -15.16 7.53
CA VAL A 151 -11.34 -14.19 6.91
C VAL A 151 -11.99 -13.53 5.69
N ASP A 152 -12.62 -14.33 4.82
CA ASP A 152 -13.29 -13.81 3.62
C ASP A 152 -14.45 -12.86 3.97
N ALA A 153 -15.26 -13.22 4.97
CA ALA A 153 -16.34 -12.37 5.46
C ALA A 153 -15.81 -11.04 6.05
N ALA A 154 -14.71 -11.08 6.79
CA ALA A 154 -14.09 -9.87 7.35
C ALA A 154 -13.54 -8.94 6.25
N PHE A 155 -12.96 -9.49 5.17
CA PHE A 155 -12.59 -8.70 3.99
C PHE A 155 -13.82 -8.08 3.32
N ALA A 156 -14.88 -8.87 3.09
CA ALA A 156 -16.11 -8.39 2.46
C ALA A 156 -16.73 -7.21 3.24
N GLN A 157 -16.74 -7.29 4.58
CA GLN A 157 -17.21 -6.20 5.44
C GLN A 157 -16.35 -4.93 5.27
N ALA A 158 -15.02 -5.05 5.28
CA ALA A 158 -14.13 -3.91 5.11
C ALA A 158 -14.27 -3.26 3.72
N GLU A 159 -14.42 -4.08 2.67
CA GLU A 159 -14.66 -3.61 1.31
C GLU A 159 -16.00 -2.89 1.17
N GLU A 160 -17.10 -3.46 1.69
CA GLU A 160 -18.43 -2.83 1.68
C GLU A 160 -18.39 -1.46 2.38
N ARG A 161 -17.70 -1.38 3.54
CA ARG A 161 -17.54 -0.11 4.25
C ARG A 161 -16.70 0.89 3.46
N ALA A 162 -15.64 0.44 2.81
CA ALA A 162 -14.81 1.29 1.95
C ALA A 162 -15.56 1.78 0.71
N GLU A 163 -16.50 1.01 0.16
CA GLU A 163 -17.37 1.42 -0.94
C GLU A 163 -18.43 2.44 -0.51
N ALA A 164 -19.00 2.27 0.68
CA ALA A 164 -19.99 3.18 1.25
C ALA A 164 -19.41 4.55 1.68
N LEU A 165 -18.09 4.68 1.76
CA LEU A 165 -17.40 5.93 2.07
C LEU A 165 -17.44 6.90 0.89
N ALA A 166 -18.31 7.90 0.96
CA ALA A 166 -18.37 9.00 0.00
C ALA A 166 -17.34 10.11 0.30
N ASP A 167 -16.07 9.73 0.51
CA ASP A 167 -14.97 10.67 0.83
C ASP A 167 -13.66 10.24 0.15
N PRO A 168 -13.41 10.65 -1.11
CA PRO A 168 -12.30 10.14 -1.92
C PRO A 168 -10.91 10.54 -1.39
N VAL A 169 -10.83 11.58 -0.55
CA VAL A 169 -9.59 12.20 -0.07
C VAL A 169 -9.47 12.23 1.45
N PHE A 170 -10.42 11.62 2.16
CA PHE A 170 -10.52 11.67 3.62
C PHE A 170 -10.56 13.09 4.18
N ALA A 171 -11.26 14.01 3.51
CA ALA A 171 -11.44 15.37 4.00
C ALA A 171 -12.36 15.42 5.24
N GLY A 172 -13.29 14.46 5.35
CA GLY A 172 -14.25 14.31 6.43
C GLY A 172 -13.64 13.92 7.78
N VAL A 173 -12.33 13.63 7.87
CA VAL A 173 -11.65 13.37 9.15
C VAL A 173 -11.73 14.55 10.14
N THR A 174 -12.05 15.75 9.66
CA THR A 174 -12.26 16.95 10.49
C THR A 174 -13.69 17.10 11.02
N ASP A 175 -14.64 16.32 10.50
CA ASP A 175 -16.02 16.27 10.97
C ASP A 175 -16.23 15.02 11.85
N PRO A 176 -16.78 15.14 13.08
CA PRO A 176 -16.90 13.99 13.97
C PRO A 176 -17.68 12.79 13.40
N LEU A 177 -18.76 13.05 12.64
CA LEU A 177 -19.60 11.98 12.10
C LEU A 177 -18.93 11.28 10.91
N ALA A 178 -18.34 12.04 10.00
CA ALA A 178 -17.60 11.49 8.87
C ALA A 178 -16.32 10.78 9.33
N ARG A 179 -15.61 11.34 10.31
CA ARG A 179 -14.45 10.71 10.96
C ARG A 179 -14.78 9.33 11.50
N PHE A 180 -15.89 9.19 12.24
CA PHE A 180 -16.31 7.90 12.80
C PHE A 180 -16.43 6.81 11.73
N ARG A 181 -16.90 7.15 10.52
CA ARG A 181 -16.99 6.18 9.40
C ARG A 181 -15.62 5.72 8.91
N ILE A 182 -14.64 6.63 8.89
CA ILE A 182 -13.26 6.33 8.49
C ILE A 182 -12.56 5.50 9.58
N GLU A 183 -12.77 5.83 10.86
CA GLU A 183 -12.27 5.05 12.01
C GLU A 183 -12.87 3.63 12.03
N ALA A 184 -14.16 3.48 11.73
CA ALA A 184 -14.79 2.16 11.63
C ALA A 184 -14.14 1.30 10.53
N LEU A 185 -13.77 1.89 9.38
CA LEU A 185 -13.01 1.16 8.36
C LEU A 185 -11.62 0.77 8.85
N GLN A 186 -10.92 1.68 9.51
CA GLN A 186 -9.60 1.37 10.10
C GLN A 186 -9.70 0.20 11.09
N GLN A 187 -10.70 0.22 11.97
CA GLN A 187 -10.96 -0.83 12.97
C GLN A 187 -11.29 -2.17 12.33
N ASP A 188 -12.08 -2.19 11.26
CA ASP A 188 -12.40 -3.42 10.51
C ASP A 188 -11.11 -4.04 9.92
N ILE A 189 -10.20 -3.22 9.36
CA ILE A 189 -8.92 -3.68 8.81
C ILE A 189 -7.98 -4.20 9.92
N GLU A 190 -7.93 -3.53 11.06
CA GLU A 190 -7.15 -3.99 12.21
C GLU A 190 -7.70 -5.28 12.80
N ALA A 191 -9.02 -5.43 12.87
CA ALA A 191 -9.67 -6.66 13.32
C ALA A 191 -9.39 -7.82 12.37
N LEU A 192 -9.45 -7.57 11.06
CA LEU A 192 -9.06 -8.55 10.03
C LEU A 192 -7.59 -8.97 10.16
N ARG A 193 -6.67 -8.03 10.41
CA ARG A 193 -5.27 -8.37 10.65
C ARG A 193 -5.10 -9.23 11.90
N ARG A 194 -5.78 -8.90 13.01
CA ARG A 194 -5.76 -9.73 14.24
C ARG A 194 -6.30 -11.14 13.97
N LEU A 195 -7.42 -11.24 13.25
CA LEU A 195 -8.01 -12.51 12.85
C LEU A 195 -7.01 -13.38 12.07
N LEU A 196 -6.33 -12.82 11.08
CA LEU A 196 -5.28 -13.52 10.32
C LEU A 196 -4.16 -14.03 11.24
N THR A 197 -3.64 -13.17 12.12
CA THR A 197 -2.57 -13.53 13.06
C THR A 197 -3.00 -14.60 14.06
N GLU A 198 -4.23 -14.56 14.56
CA GLU A 198 -4.73 -15.50 15.57
C GLU A 198 -5.18 -16.84 14.97
N ARG A 199 -5.79 -16.83 13.77
CA ARG A 199 -6.36 -18.02 13.14
C ARG A 199 -5.42 -18.73 12.19
N ILE A 200 -4.64 -17.96 11.42
CA ILE A 200 -3.82 -18.50 10.32
C ILE A 200 -2.36 -18.58 10.74
N GLY A 201 -1.85 -17.56 11.45
CA GLY A 201 -0.46 -17.52 11.95
C GLY A 201 0.02 -18.82 12.62
N PRO A 202 -0.71 -19.41 13.58
CA PRO A 202 -0.28 -20.63 14.27
C PRO A 202 -0.13 -21.84 13.34
N SER A 203 -0.97 -21.95 12.30
CA SER A 203 -0.86 -23.04 11.31
C SER A 203 0.41 -22.95 10.46
N LEU A 204 0.99 -21.75 10.35
CA LEU A 204 2.25 -21.48 9.67
C LEU A 204 3.45 -21.45 10.63
N GLY A 205 3.27 -21.83 11.91
CA GLY A 205 4.34 -21.80 12.91
C GLY A 205 4.76 -20.39 13.34
N ILE A 206 3.94 -19.37 13.04
CA ILE A 206 4.19 -17.98 13.46
C ILE A 206 3.62 -17.82 14.87
N ALA A 207 4.47 -17.41 15.81
CA ALA A 207 4.03 -17.15 17.19
C ALA A 207 3.09 -15.93 17.26
N ALA A 208 2.10 -16.01 18.14
CA ALA A 208 1.26 -14.86 18.46
C ALA A 208 2.13 -13.71 18.99
N GLY A 209 2.10 -12.56 18.29
CA GLY A 209 2.92 -11.39 18.63
C GLY A 209 4.12 -11.14 17.71
N PHE A 210 4.32 -11.92 16.64
CA PHE A 210 5.28 -11.55 15.59
C PHE A 210 4.83 -10.25 14.91
N ASN A 211 5.65 -9.20 15.01
CA ASN A 211 5.41 -7.93 14.34
C ASN A 211 6.41 -7.81 13.19
N ALA A 212 5.91 -7.76 11.95
CA ALA A 212 6.73 -7.76 10.74
C ALA A 212 7.65 -6.53 10.60
N LEU A 213 7.48 -5.52 11.46
CA LEU A 213 8.26 -4.27 11.46
C LEU A 213 9.31 -4.19 12.59
N ASP A 214 9.36 -5.16 13.51
CA ASP A 214 10.36 -5.19 14.59
C ASP A 214 11.70 -5.80 14.14
N GLY A 215 11.73 -6.37 12.93
CA GLY A 215 12.89 -7.01 12.32
C GLY A 215 13.28 -6.36 10.99
N ASP A 216 13.62 -5.07 11.02
CA ASP A 216 14.47 -4.39 10.03
C ASP A 216 15.23 -3.23 10.71
#